data_AF-A0AAN6NKX2-F1
#
_entry.id   AF-A0AAN6NKX2-F1
#
_cell.length_a   1.000
_cell.length_b   1.000
_cell.length_c   1.000
_cell.angle_alpha   90.00
_cell.angle_beta   90.00
_cell.angle_gamma   90.00
#
_symmetry.space_group_name_H-M   'P 1'
#
loop_
_entity.id
_entity.type
_entity.pdbx_description
1 polymer ?
#
loop_
_entity_poly.entity_id
_entity_poly.type
_entity_poly.pdbx_seq_one_letter_code
_entity_poly.pdbx_strand_id
1 'polypeptide(L)'
;MAEGLGVWPLGLAVVVFGALWVYGVNRTMMTVPPEALKLSPDSNRWTEKHMQETYERVKKNPIDIKKHLPPKLDRRYIVVGGSGLVGGDIVAHLLARGQFPESIRIVDFAPLRRPEILGVASKVDVIKTDITSPDSVKAAFSKPWPASVASLPLTVYHTAAAIRPDERSLQTYDRVARVNVGGTANVLAAAKEAGADIFIATSSSSVAVKPMKFWKWPLPSLASNYVQVFNEDDFDQPLKAHDDFFGNYARAKAEAERLVCAANQEGFRTGVVRPGNGIFGDVENDVTFGPTLKAGGIVSWTPHVSQNWISSRNVSIAHLQFEAALNPSVRPIPPPCAGRPLLVTDPGPPITFRDFYTTVSTLSVTPITETYPPPVLMLILAYAIEGWANLIINFPILTKVFGWKEPTGDLAMLQPAVFTVSAYTICDDSRARKSVEEGGIGYTGVTDTLTGFCEQMAVWNARVERGEAGPLKGKGAAAPVVA
;
A
#
# COMPACT_ATOMS: atom_id res chain seq x y z
N MET A 1 35.14 14.22 58.89
CA MET A 1 33.91 14.73 58.25
C MET A 1 34.10 14.64 56.76
N ALA A 2 33.67 13.53 56.16
CA ALA A 2 33.55 13.40 54.71
C ALA A 2 32.05 13.33 54.44
N GLU A 3 31.45 14.50 54.21
CA GLU A 3 30.05 14.58 53.80
C GLU A 3 29.91 13.88 52.46
N GLY A 4 29.06 12.86 52.41
CA GLY A 4 28.72 12.18 51.19
C GLY A 4 28.12 13.19 50.21
N LEU A 5 28.88 13.52 49.17
CA LEU A 5 28.34 14.10 47.94
C LEU A 5 27.21 13.19 47.48
N GLY A 6 25.98 13.59 47.81
CA GLY A 6 24.81 12.79 47.53
C GLY A 6 24.77 12.46 46.04
N VAL A 7 24.46 11.21 45.72
CA VAL A 7 24.18 10.76 44.34
C VAL A 7 22.98 11.49 43.71
N TRP A 8 22.25 12.30 44.49
CA TRP A 8 21.06 13.05 44.12
C TRP A 8 21.31 14.13 43.04
N PRO A 9 22.24 15.10 43.19
CA PRO A 9 22.60 16.04 42.12
C PRO A 9 22.97 15.38 40.80
N LEU A 10 23.73 14.28 40.84
CA LEU A 10 24.12 13.55 39.64
C LEU A 10 22.91 12.86 38.98
N GLY A 11 22.06 12.22 39.78
CA GLY A 11 20.80 11.63 39.29
C GLY A 11 19.86 12.66 38.67
N LEU A 12 19.70 13.83 39.32
CA LEU A 12 18.90 14.93 38.79
C LEU A 12 19.48 15.47 37.48
N ALA A 13 20.80 15.65 37.39
CA ALA A 13 21.45 16.10 36.16
C ALA A 13 21.24 15.12 35.00
N VAL A 14 21.33 13.80 35.25
CA VAL A 14 21.04 12.77 34.23
C VAL A 14 19.59 12.82 33.78
N VAL A 15 18.64 12.95 34.70
CA VAL A 15 17.21 13.06 34.37
C VAL A 15 16.92 14.33 33.55
N VAL A 16 17.45 15.48 33.97
CA VAL A 16 17.26 16.76 33.28
C VAL A 16 17.90 16.70 31.89
N PHE A 17 19.13 16.21 31.77
CA PHE A 17 19.80 16.08 30.47
C PHE A 17 19.05 15.11 29.55
N GLY A 18 18.61 13.97 30.07
CA GLY A 18 17.79 13.00 29.32
C GLY A 18 16.48 13.62 28.85
N ALA A 19 15.78 14.37 29.70
CA ALA A 19 14.54 15.05 29.35
C ALA A 19 14.75 16.12 28.26
N LEU A 20 15.81 16.93 28.37
CA LEU A 20 16.17 17.92 27.34
C LEU A 20 16.54 17.26 26.01
N TRP A 21 17.25 16.14 26.06
CA TRP A 21 17.60 15.37 24.87
C TRP A 21 16.35 14.79 24.18
N VAL A 22 15.43 14.17 24.94
CA VAL A 22 14.14 13.66 24.44
C VAL A 22 13.29 14.79 23.86
N TYR A 23 13.26 15.95 24.51
CA TYR A 23 12.60 17.16 23.99
C TYR A 23 13.20 17.61 22.66
N GLY A 24 14.53 17.60 22.55
CA GLY A 24 15.24 17.89 21.30
C GLY A 24 14.90 16.91 20.19
N VAL A 25 14.86 15.60 20.48
CA VAL A 25 14.43 14.57 19.51
C VAL A 25 13.01 14.85 19.03
N ASN A 26 12.07 15.10 19.95
CA ASN A 26 10.69 15.45 19.61
C ASN A 26 10.62 16.66 18.68
N ARG A 27 11.38 17.72 18.99
CA ARG A 27 11.44 18.93 18.17
C ARG A 27 11.99 18.65 16.76
N THR A 28 13.01 17.81 16.64
CA THR A 28 13.54 17.41 15.32
C THR A 28 12.53 16.61 14.50
N MET A 29 11.73 15.74 15.14
CA MET A 29 10.68 14.97 14.47
C MET A 29 9.53 15.84 13.96
N MET A 30 9.25 16.97 14.62
CA MET A 30 8.22 17.93 14.17
C MET A 30 8.73 18.91 13.10
N THR A 31 10.03 18.91 12.81
CA THR A 31 10.63 19.85 11.85
C THR A 31 10.51 19.31 10.43
N VAL A 32 9.96 20.11 9.51
CA VAL A 32 9.98 19.80 8.08
C VAL A 32 11.37 20.08 7.52
N PRO A 33 12.07 19.08 6.96
CA PRO A 33 13.39 19.30 6.36
C PRO A 33 13.31 20.27 5.15
N PRO A 34 14.28 21.16 4.94
CA PRO A 34 14.28 22.07 3.78
C PRO A 34 14.23 21.34 2.43
N GLU A 35 14.82 20.15 2.34
CA GLU A 35 14.78 19.30 1.15
C GLU A 35 13.35 18.82 0.84
N ALA A 36 12.57 18.48 1.88
CA ALA A 36 11.18 18.09 1.72
C ALA A 36 10.31 19.29 1.26
N LEU A 37 10.56 20.49 1.80
CA LEU A 37 9.87 21.72 1.36
C LEU A 37 10.16 22.07 -0.11
N LYS A 38 11.36 21.78 -0.61
CA LYS A 38 11.67 21.96 -2.04
C LYS A 38 10.88 21.03 -2.94
N LEU A 39 10.69 19.77 -2.51
CA LEU A 39 9.97 18.75 -3.26
C LEU A 39 8.45 18.92 -3.17
N SER A 40 7.97 19.47 -2.07
CA SER A 40 6.54 19.66 -1.79
C SER A 40 6.30 20.94 -0.99
N PRO A 41 6.38 22.12 -1.63
CA PRO A 41 6.25 23.41 -0.95
C PRO A 41 4.83 23.65 -0.40
N ASP A 42 4.70 24.62 0.50
CA ASP A 42 3.42 25.01 1.10
C ASP A 42 2.44 25.57 0.06
N SER A 43 2.94 26.11 -1.05
CA SER A 43 2.10 26.54 -2.19
C SER A 43 1.30 25.41 -2.83
N ASN A 44 1.64 24.15 -2.56
CA ASN A 44 0.93 22.98 -3.07
C ASN A 44 -0.20 22.52 -2.14
N ARG A 45 -0.35 23.09 -0.93
CA ARG A 45 -1.42 22.70 0.00
C ARG A 45 -2.78 23.08 -0.55
N TRP A 46 -3.77 22.22 -0.31
CA TRP A 46 -5.12 22.47 -0.79
C TRP A 46 -5.86 23.45 0.13
N THR A 47 -6.57 24.39 -0.48
CA THR A 47 -7.49 25.27 0.27
C THR A 47 -8.85 24.59 0.45
N GLU A 48 -9.58 24.90 1.52
CA GLU A 48 -10.94 24.39 1.73
C GLU A 48 -11.85 24.65 0.54
N LYS A 49 -11.73 25.84 -0.06
CA LYS A 49 -12.45 26.20 -1.28
C LYS A 49 -12.13 25.23 -2.42
N HIS A 50 -10.86 24.95 -2.67
CA HIS A 50 -10.45 24.04 -3.73
C HIS A 50 -10.95 22.60 -3.49
N MET A 51 -10.94 22.14 -2.23
CA MET A 51 -11.49 20.84 -1.84
C MET A 51 -12.99 20.76 -2.10
N GLN A 52 -13.76 21.78 -1.68
CA GLN A 52 -15.21 21.85 -1.90
C GLN A 52 -15.57 21.94 -3.39
N GLU A 53 -14.88 22.78 -4.16
CA GLU A 53 -15.08 22.90 -5.60
C GLU A 53 -14.81 21.57 -6.32
N THR A 54 -13.74 20.87 -5.92
CA THR A 54 -13.41 19.55 -6.48
C THR A 54 -14.46 18.51 -6.11
N TYR A 55 -14.93 18.52 -4.85
CA TYR A 55 -15.98 17.64 -4.36
C TYR A 55 -17.31 17.81 -5.13
N GLU A 56 -17.77 19.05 -5.32
CA GLU A 56 -18.99 19.31 -6.09
C GLU A 56 -18.81 18.97 -7.57
N ARG A 57 -17.61 19.19 -8.12
CA ARG A 57 -17.28 18.80 -9.49
C ARG A 57 -17.38 17.28 -9.69
N VAL A 58 -16.79 16.46 -8.82
CA VAL A 58 -16.82 14.99 -8.98
C VAL A 58 -18.20 14.40 -8.73
N LYS A 59 -19.00 15.00 -7.84
CA LYS A 59 -20.41 14.60 -7.65
C LYS A 59 -21.23 14.82 -8.90
N LYS A 60 -21.03 15.96 -9.57
CA LYS A 60 -21.77 16.31 -10.78
C LYS A 60 -21.28 15.53 -12.00
N ASN A 61 -19.97 15.39 -12.14
CA ASN A 61 -19.30 14.80 -13.28
C ASN A 61 -18.21 13.83 -12.78
N PRO A 62 -18.57 12.59 -12.39
CA PRO A 62 -17.59 11.60 -11.96
C PRO A 62 -16.64 11.25 -13.11
N ILE A 63 -15.44 10.78 -12.76
CA ILE A 63 -14.45 10.43 -13.79
C ILE A 63 -14.97 9.23 -14.60
N ASP A 64 -15.06 9.42 -15.91
CA ASP A 64 -15.38 8.35 -16.86
C ASP A 64 -14.13 7.52 -17.17
N ILE A 65 -13.80 6.60 -16.27
CA ILE A 65 -12.61 5.76 -16.36
C ILE A 65 -12.55 4.98 -17.67
N LYS A 66 -13.71 4.60 -18.25
CA LYS A 66 -13.79 3.80 -19.48
C LYS A 66 -13.05 4.44 -20.65
N LYS A 67 -13.01 5.77 -20.73
CA LYS A 67 -12.29 6.52 -21.78
C LYS A 67 -10.78 6.39 -21.71
N HIS A 68 -10.26 5.98 -20.57
CA HIS A 68 -8.82 5.88 -20.32
C HIS A 68 -8.32 4.43 -20.28
N LEU A 69 -9.21 3.46 -20.44
CA LEU A 69 -8.84 2.05 -20.47
C LEU A 69 -8.17 1.71 -21.82
N PRO A 70 -7.10 0.91 -21.82
CA PRO A 70 -6.56 0.35 -23.06
C PRO A 70 -7.63 -0.45 -23.82
N PRO A 71 -7.49 -0.61 -25.15
CA PRO A 71 -8.41 -1.38 -25.96
C PRO A 71 -8.67 -2.79 -25.41
N LYS A 72 -9.86 -3.31 -25.67
CA LYS A 72 -10.20 -4.71 -25.37
C LYS A 72 -9.22 -5.64 -26.09
N LEU A 73 -8.74 -6.66 -25.39
CA LEU A 73 -7.95 -7.75 -25.95
C LEU A 73 -8.72 -9.06 -25.87
N ASP A 74 -8.64 -9.92 -26.89
CA ASP A 74 -9.29 -11.24 -26.88
C ASP A 74 -8.45 -12.25 -26.07
N ARG A 75 -8.61 -12.21 -24.75
CA ARG A 75 -7.81 -12.98 -23.79
C ARG A 75 -8.67 -13.49 -22.64
N ARG A 76 -8.18 -14.50 -21.93
CA ARG A 76 -8.67 -14.90 -20.61
C ARG A 76 -7.84 -14.26 -19.52
N TYR A 77 -8.44 -14.09 -18.35
CA TYR A 77 -7.86 -13.38 -17.21
C TYR A 77 -8.02 -14.18 -15.93
N ILE A 78 -6.91 -14.42 -15.23
CA ILE A 78 -6.95 -14.82 -13.82
C ILE A 78 -6.50 -13.63 -12.98
N VAL A 79 -7.37 -13.13 -12.11
CA VAL A 79 -7.05 -12.04 -11.16
C VAL A 79 -6.92 -12.64 -9.77
N VAL A 80 -5.68 -12.85 -9.34
CA VAL A 80 -5.34 -13.35 -8.00
C VAL A 80 -5.33 -12.17 -7.03
N GLY A 81 -6.15 -12.23 -5.98
CA GLY A 81 -6.44 -11.07 -5.12
C GLY A 81 -7.56 -10.17 -5.67
N GLY A 82 -8.41 -10.69 -6.57
CA GLY A 82 -9.45 -9.94 -7.25
C GLY A 82 -10.63 -9.47 -6.37
N SER A 83 -10.74 -9.95 -5.12
CA SER A 83 -11.69 -9.43 -4.14
C SER A 83 -11.14 -8.21 -3.37
N GLY A 84 -9.84 -7.93 -3.47
CA GLY A 84 -9.16 -6.82 -2.80
C GLY A 84 -9.31 -5.47 -3.52
N LEU A 85 -8.63 -4.45 -2.99
CA LEU A 85 -8.66 -3.08 -3.53
C LEU A 85 -8.21 -3.03 -5.00
N VAL A 86 -6.93 -3.28 -5.28
CA VAL A 86 -6.37 -3.19 -6.64
C VAL A 86 -6.97 -4.24 -7.58
N GLY A 87 -7.06 -5.49 -7.12
CA GLY A 87 -7.62 -6.58 -7.93
C GLY A 87 -9.08 -6.36 -8.30
N GLY A 88 -9.86 -5.77 -7.39
CA GLY A 88 -11.24 -5.37 -7.66
C GLY A 88 -11.34 -4.31 -8.77
N ASP A 89 -10.46 -3.31 -8.78
CA ASP A 89 -10.42 -2.31 -9.87
C ASP A 89 -9.97 -2.93 -11.20
N ILE A 90 -9.04 -3.89 -11.17
CA ILE A 90 -8.67 -4.66 -12.38
C ILE A 90 -9.90 -5.39 -12.94
N VAL A 91 -10.66 -6.12 -12.11
CA VAL A 91 -11.88 -6.82 -12.56
C VAL A 91 -12.89 -5.82 -13.11
N ALA A 92 -13.17 -4.73 -12.39
CA ALA A 92 -14.12 -3.71 -12.81
C ALA A 92 -13.72 -3.08 -14.15
N HIS A 93 -12.44 -2.76 -14.35
CA HIS A 93 -11.92 -2.19 -15.58
C HIS A 93 -11.91 -3.19 -16.74
N LEU A 94 -11.62 -4.48 -16.49
CA LEU A 94 -11.72 -5.53 -17.51
C LEU A 94 -13.17 -5.60 -18.06
N LEU A 95 -14.15 -5.61 -17.17
CA LEU A 95 -15.56 -5.59 -17.54
C LEU A 95 -15.94 -4.29 -18.27
N ALA A 96 -15.50 -3.13 -17.77
CA ALA A 96 -15.80 -1.82 -18.35
C ALA A 96 -15.22 -1.64 -19.76
N ARG A 97 -14.04 -2.22 -20.06
CA ARG A 97 -13.47 -2.24 -21.43
C ARG A 97 -14.14 -3.27 -22.35
N GLY A 98 -15.12 -4.03 -21.86
CA GLY A 98 -15.95 -4.94 -22.64
C GLY A 98 -15.47 -6.39 -22.68
N GLN A 99 -14.65 -6.82 -21.71
CA GLN A 99 -14.33 -8.24 -21.58
C GLN A 99 -15.57 -9.05 -21.23
N PHE A 100 -15.65 -10.26 -21.81
CA PHE A 100 -16.74 -11.17 -21.48
C PHE A 100 -16.55 -11.67 -20.05
N PRO A 101 -17.57 -11.63 -19.18
CA PRO A 101 -17.45 -12.09 -17.79
C PRO A 101 -16.88 -13.52 -17.66
N GLU A 102 -17.25 -14.40 -18.59
CA GLU A 102 -16.78 -15.80 -18.66
C GLU A 102 -15.29 -15.96 -19.02
N SER A 103 -14.65 -14.90 -19.53
CA SER A 103 -13.20 -14.85 -19.75
C SER A 103 -12.43 -14.40 -18.51
N ILE A 104 -13.11 -14.06 -17.41
CA ILE A 104 -12.51 -13.59 -16.17
C ILE A 104 -12.71 -14.63 -15.08
N ARG A 105 -11.62 -14.95 -14.38
CA ARG A 105 -11.62 -15.78 -13.18
C ARG A 105 -10.99 -15.00 -12.03
N ILE A 106 -11.70 -14.89 -10.93
CA ILE A 106 -11.26 -14.28 -9.68
C ILE A 106 -10.80 -15.37 -8.74
N VAL A 107 -9.57 -15.23 -8.26
CA VAL A 107 -8.91 -16.18 -7.36
C VAL A 107 -8.58 -15.43 -6.09
N ASP A 108 -9.25 -15.73 -4.98
CA ASP A 108 -9.06 -14.99 -3.74
C ASP A 108 -9.35 -15.84 -2.51
N PHE A 109 -8.71 -15.55 -1.39
CA PHE A 109 -9.01 -16.17 -0.11
C PHE A 109 -10.29 -15.57 0.50
N ALA A 110 -10.50 -14.26 0.29
CA ALA A 110 -11.63 -13.50 0.79
C ALA A 110 -12.81 -13.51 -0.21
N PRO A 111 -14.06 -13.46 0.27
CA PRO A 111 -15.23 -13.32 -0.59
C PRO A 111 -15.24 -11.97 -1.29
N LEU A 112 -15.95 -11.89 -2.42
CA LEU A 112 -16.21 -10.62 -3.10
C LEU A 112 -16.99 -9.65 -2.20
N ARG A 113 -16.60 -8.38 -2.23
CA ARG A 113 -17.23 -7.33 -1.39
C ARG A 113 -17.74 -6.13 -2.20
N ARG A 114 -17.21 -5.90 -3.41
CA ARG A 114 -17.51 -4.70 -4.19
C ARG A 114 -18.87 -4.81 -4.91
N PRO A 115 -19.81 -3.87 -4.70
CA PRO A 115 -21.13 -3.90 -5.34
C PRO A 115 -21.10 -4.02 -6.87
N GLU A 116 -20.18 -3.31 -7.52
CA GLU A 116 -20.01 -3.32 -8.98
C GLU A 116 -19.68 -4.71 -9.52
N ILE A 117 -18.91 -5.50 -8.76
CA ILE A 117 -18.55 -6.87 -9.11
C ILE A 117 -19.65 -7.84 -8.67
N LEU A 118 -20.27 -7.62 -7.51
CA LEU A 118 -21.36 -8.45 -7.00
C LEU A 118 -22.53 -8.55 -7.99
N GLY A 119 -22.88 -7.45 -8.67
CA GLY A 119 -23.94 -7.43 -9.70
C GLY A 119 -23.68 -8.34 -10.91
N VAL A 120 -22.41 -8.71 -11.15
CA VAL A 120 -22.00 -9.60 -12.25
C VAL A 120 -21.34 -10.88 -11.75
N ALA A 121 -21.28 -11.11 -10.45
CA ALA A 121 -20.57 -12.24 -9.85
C ALA A 121 -21.13 -13.59 -10.30
N SER A 122 -22.40 -13.67 -10.69
CA SER A 122 -23.00 -14.88 -11.28
C SER A 122 -22.48 -15.21 -12.68
N LYS A 123 -21.79 -14.27 -13.33
CA LYS A 123 -21.25 -14.39 -14.69
C LYS A 123 -19.72 -14.48 -14.72
N VAL A 124 -19.05 -14.25 -13.59
CA VAL A 124 -17.59 -14.33 -13.44
C VAL A 124 -17.26 -15.56 -12.60
N ASP A 125 -16.20 -16.28 -12.96
CA ASP A 125 -15.79 -17.46 -12.20
C ASP A 125 -15.04 -17.03 -10.93
N VAL A 126 -15.57 -17.33 -9.73
CA VAL A 126 -14.96 -16.95 -8.45
C VAL A 126 -14.54 -18.19 -7.70
N ILE A 127 -13.25 -18.31 -7.37
CA ILE A 127 -12.67 -19.50 -6.73
C ILE A 127 -11.97 -19.11 -5.44
N LYS A 128 -12.48 -19.63 -4.32
CA LYS A 128 -11.82 -19.50 -3.02
C LYS A 128 -10.47 -20.22 -3.05
N THR A 129 -9.39 -19.48 -2.86
CA THR A 129 -8.03 -19.99 -3.02
C THR A 129 -7.09 -19.43 -1.96
N ASP A 130 -6.35 -20.31 -1.31
CA ASP A 130 -5.22 -19.94 -0.45
C ASP A 130 -3.93 -20.04 -1.25
N ILE A 131 -3.30 -18.89 -1.55
CA ILE A 131 -2.07 -18.88 -2.35
C ILE A 131 -0.88 -19.53 -1.65
N THR A 132 -0.94 -19.71 -0.32
CA THR A 132 0.11 -20.43 0.42
C THR A 132 0.08 -21.94 0.18
N SER A 133 -1.04 -22.46 -0.35
CA SER A 133 -1.20 -23.87 -0.72
C SER A 133 -1.00 -24.07 -2.23
N PRO A 134 0.08 -24.74 -2.68
CA PRO A 134 0.30 -25.03 -4.09
C PRO A 134 -0.87 -25.79 -4.74
N ASP A 135 -1.47 -26.74 -4.01
CA ASP A 135 -2.61 -27.52 -4.49
C ASP A 135 -3.86 -26.66 -4.68
N SER A 136 -4.10 -25.72 -3.76
CA SER A 136 -5.22 -24.79 -3.88
C SER A 136 -5.07 -23.90 -5.11
N VAL A 137 -3.87 -23.38 -5.35
CA VAL A 137 -3.58 -22.54 -6.53
C VAL A 137 -3.71 -23.37 -7.81
N LYS A 138 -3.13 -24.57 -7.83
CA LYS A 138 -3.20 -25.47 -8.99
C LYS A 138 -4.65 -25.78 -9.37
N ALA A 139 -5.49 -26.13 -8.39
CA ALA A 139 -6.90 -26.41 -8.63
C ALA A 139 -7.66 -25.22 -9.24
N ALA A 140 -7.36 -23.99 -8.79
CA ALA A 140 -7.98 -22.78 -9.33
C ALA A 140 -7.53 -22.48 -10.77
N PHE A 141 -6.24 -22.70 -11.07
CA PHE A 141 -5.66 -22.44 -12.39
C PHE A 141 -6.04 -23.51 -13.42
N SER A 142 -6.18 -24.77 -13.00
CA SER A 142 -6.52 -25.89 -13.89
C SER A 142 -8.02 -26.04 -14.17
N LYS A 143 -8.88 -25.26 -13.49
CA LYS A 143 -10.33 -25.35 -13.72
C LYS A 143 -10.65 -25.08 -15.20
N PRO A 144 -11.42 -25.94 -15.88
CA PRO A 144 -11.75 -25.77 -17.29
C PRO A 144 -12.41 -24.42 -17.57
N TRP A 145 -12.12 -23.86 -18.75
CA TRP A 145 -12.74 -22.64 -19.23
C TRP A 145 -13.95 -22.96 -20.11
N PRO A 146 -14.95 -22.06 -20.21
CA PRO A 146 -16.02 -22.19 -21.18
C PRO A 146 -15.47 -22.31 -22.61
N ALA A 147 -16.10 -23.14 -23.43
CA ALA A 147 -15.62 -23.46 -24.78
C ALA A 147 -15.45 -22.22 -25.67
N SER A 148 -16.27 -21.18 -25.46
CA SER A 148 -16.23 -19.90 -26.16
C SER A 148 -14.93 -19.12 -25.98
N VAL A 149 -14.22 -19.33 -24.86
CA VAL A 149 -13.01 -18.57 -24.51
C VAL A 149 -11.78 -19.45 -24.30
N ALA A 150 -11.94 -20.78 -24.28
CA ALA A 150 -10.90 -21.73 -23.91
C ALA A 150 -9.63 -21.65 -24.78
N SER A 151 -9.75 -21.27 -26.05
CA SER A 151 -8.64 -21.12 -26.99
C SER A 151 -7.91 -19.77 -26.89
N LEU A 152 -8.46 -18.81 -26.15
CA LEU A 152 -7.85 -17.49 -26.02
C LEU A 152 -6.58 -17.54 -25.15
N PRO A 153 -5.56 -16.70 -25.42
CA PRO A 153 -4.36 -16.60 -24.58
C PRO A 153 -4.70 -16.11 -23.17
N LEU A 154 -3.79 -16.31 -22.22
CA LEU A 154 -4.05 -16.12 -20.79
C LEU A 154 -3.15 -15.05 -20.19
N THR A 155 -3.76 -14.01 -19.61
CA THR A 155 -3.11 -13.03 -18.75
C THR A 155 -3.39 -13.35 -17.28
N VAL A 156 -2.37 -13.28 -16.43
CA VAL A 156 -2.50 -13.38 -14.98
C VAL A 156 -2.12 -12.07 -14.32
N TYR A 157 -3.02 -11.53 -13.52
CA TYR A 157 -2.76 -10.41 -12.62
C TYR A 157 -2.65 -10.92 -11.19
N HIS A 158 -1.52 -10.66 -10.53
CA HIS A 158 -1.28 -11.08 -9.14
C HIS A 158 -1.20 -9.88 -8.20
N THR A 159 -2.28 -9.63 -7.47
CA THR A 159 -2.42 -8.52 -6.53
C THR A 159 -2.56 -8.97 -5.07
N ALA A 160 -2.59 -10.28 -4.82
CA ALA A 160 -2.74 -10.82 -3.47
C ALA A 160 -1.47 -10.62 -2.62
N ALA A 161 -1.63 -10.13 -1.40
CA ALA A 161 -0.54 -9.92 -0.46
C ALA A 161 -1.05 -9.85 0.99
N ALA A 162 -0.18 -10.24 1.92
CA ALA A 162 -0.27 -9.83 3.32
C ALA A 162 0.48 -8.50 3.51
N ILE A 163 -0.21 -7.49 4.04
CA ILE A 163 0.34 -6.16 4.31
C ILE A 163 0.58 -6.04 5.80
N ARG A 164 1.85 -6.07 6.22
CA ARG A 164 2.29 -6.03 7.63
C ARG A 164 3.51 -5.12 7.77
N PRO A 165 3.32 -3.79 7.69
CA PRO A 165 4.42 -2.83 7.63
C PRO A 165 5.03 -2.54 9.00
N ASP A 166 4.37 -2.95 10.08
CA ASP A 166 4.74 -2.78 11.48
C ASP A 166 5.88 -3.70 11.92
N GLU A 167 5.93 -4.92 11.37
CA GLU A 167 6.91 -5.93 11.77
C GLU A 167 8.24 -5.79 11.03
N ARG A 168 9.33 -5.62 11.78
CA ARG A 168 10.70 -5.64 11.27
C ARG A 168 11.63 -6.65 11.92
N SER A 169 11.14 -7.46 12.87
CA SER A 169 11.96 -8.50 13.49
C SER A 169 12.13 -9.68 12.53
N LEU A 170 13.35 -10.24 12.43
CA LEU A 170 13.59 -11.48 11.66
C LEU A 170 12.69 -12.64 12.14
N GLN A 171 12.34 -12.68 13.42
CA GLN A 171 11.51 -13.74 14.01
C GLN A 171 10.08 -13.77 13.42
N THR A 172 9.59 -12.64 12.91
CA THR A 172 8.25 -12.53 12.32
C THR A 172 8.25 -12.53 10.80
N TYR A 173 9.43 -12.58 10.16
CA TYR A 173 9.55 -12.51 8.69
C TYR A 173 8.71 -13.56 7.97
N ASP A 174 8.69 -14.78 8.50
CA ASP A 174 7.98 -15.91 7.91
C ASP A 174 6.46 -15.66 7.79
N ARG A 175 5.88 -14.84 8.67
CA ARG A 175 4.44 -14.51 8.65
C ARG A 175 4.04 -13.79 7.36
N VAL A 176 4.89 -12.89 6.86
CA VAL A 176 4.64 -12.17 5.60
C VAL A 176 5.26 -12.89 4.40
N ALA A 177 6.41 -13.54 4.58
CA ALA A 177 7.13 -14.22 3.50
C ALA A 177 6.36 -15.43 2.95
N ARG A 178 5.69 -16.22 3.81
CA ARG A 178 4.86 -17.36 3.36
C ARG A 178 3.81 -16.96 2.33
N VAL A 179 3.18 -15.79 2.52
CA VAL A 179 2.16 -15.27 1.59
C VAL A 179 2.81 -14.54 0.42
N ASN A 180 3.67 -13.56 0.70
CA ASN A 180 4.15 -12.64 -0.32
C ASN A 180 5.24 -13.24 -1.21
N VAL A 181 6.12 -14.11 -0.67
CA VAL A 181 7.17 -14.78 -1.43
C VAL A 181 6.68 -16.16 -1.87
N GLY A 182 6.35 -17.02 -0.91
CA GLY A 182 5.90 -18.39 -1.17
C GLY A 182 4.62 -18.43 -2.02
N GLY A 183 3.61 -17.65 -1.65
CA GLY A 183 2.38 -17.55 -2.41
C GLY A 183 2.58 -16.98 -3.83
N THR A 184 3.45 -15.99 -3.99
CA THR A 184 3.81 -15.48 -5.33
C THR A 184 4.49 -16.57 -6.17
N ALA A 185 5.41 -17.34 -5.60
CA ALA A 185 6.07 -18.44 -6.31
C ALA A 185 5.07 -19.51 -6.76
N ASN A 186 4.11 -19.88 -5.90
CA ASN A 186 3.04 -20.83 -6.24
C ASN A 186 2.18 -20.32 -7.41
N VAL A 187 1.76 -19.06 -7.33
CA VAL A 187 0.94 -18.40 -8.37
C VAL A 187 1.69 -18.29 -9.70
N LEU A 188 2.98 -17.94 -9.65
CA LEU A 188 3.84 -17.83 -10.83
C LEU A 188 4.04 -19.20 -11.50
N ALA A 189 4.28 -20.25 -10.71
CA ALA A 189 4.41 -21.62 -11.22
C ALA A 189 3.11 -22.12 -11.85
N ALA A 190 1.97 -21.91 -11.19
CA ALA A 190 0.67 -22.31 -11.71
C ALA A 190 0.26 -21.52 -12.96
N ALA A 191 0.61 -20.24 -13.05
CA ALA A 191 0.40 -19.43 -14.26
C ALA A 191 1.14 -20.02 -15.46
N LYS A 192 2.41 -20.41 -15.27
CA LYS A 192 3.22 -21.04 -16.31
C LYS A 192 2.64 -22.41 -16.72
N GLU A 193 2.24 -23.24 -15.74
CA GLU A 193 1.60 -24.54 -16.01
C GLU A 193 0.27 -24.38 -16.76
N ALA A 194 -0.51 -23.34 -16.46
CA ALA A 194 -1.78 -23.02 -17.13
C ALA A 194 -1.60 -22.41 -18.54
N GLY A 195 -0.36 -22.20 -19.00
CA GLY A 195 -0.07 -21.64 -20.31
C GLY A 195 -0.33 -20.14 -20.43
N ALA A 196 -0.20 -19.38 -19.33
CA ALA A 196 -0.19 -17.93 -19.40
C ALA A 196 0.99 -17.44 -20.24
N ASP A 197 0.78 -16.44 -21.08
CA ASP A 197 1.81 -15.75 -21.87
C ASP A 197 2.15 -14.36 -21.30
N ILE A 198 1.29 -13.83 -20.41
CA ILE A 198 1.53 -12.57 -19.67
C ILE A 198 1.27 -12.77 -18.18
N PHE A 199 2.20 -12.32 -17.35
CA PHE A 199 2.07 -12.29 -15.88
C PHE A 199 2.48 -10.94 -15.31
N ILE A 200 1.55 -10.24 -14.66
CA ILE A 200 1.82 -8.92 -14.07
C ILE A 200 1.48 -8.96 -12.58
N ALA A 201 2.42 -8.57 -11.72
CA ALA A 201 2.21 -8.54 -10.28
C ALA A 201 2.24 -7.13 -9.69
N THR A 202 1.58 -6.95 -8.55
CA THR A 202 1.68 -5.75 -7.73
C THR A 202 2.74 -5.89 -6.64
N SER A 203 3.80 -5.08 -6.74
CA SER A 203 4.82 -4.86 -5.71
C SER A 203 4.47 -3.62 -4.88
N SER A 204 5.45 -2.84 -4.42
CA SER A 204 5.24 -1.61 -3.67
C SER A 204 6.46 -0.69 -3.74
N SER A 205 6.24 0.63 -3.76
CA SER A 205 7.27 1.66 -3.52
C SER A 205 8.10 1.39 -2.25
N SER A 206 7.49 0.75 -1.24
CA SER A 206 8.12 0.34 0.02
C SER A 206 9.41 -0.47 -0.16
N VAL A 207 9.57 -1.17 -1.30
CA VAL A 207 10.78 -1.94 -1.62
C VAL A 207 12.04 -1.06 -1.59
N ALA A 208 11.95 0.18 -2.05
CA ALA A 208 13.08 1.10 -2.13
C ALA A 208 13.36 1.84 -0.79
N VAL A 209 12.37 1.92 0.10
CA VAL A 209 12.44 2.70 1.35
C VAL A 209 13.48 2.12 2.31
N LYS A 210 14.31 3.00 2.87
CA LYS A 210 15.37 2.68 3.84
C LYS A 210 14.91 3.01 5.27
N PRO A 211 15.31 2.22 6.29
CA PRO A 211 15.02 2.49 7.70
C PRO A 211 15.43 3.88 8.15
N MET A 212 14.55 4.54 8.90
CA MET A 212 14.88 5.75 9.63
C MET A 212 15.61 5.45 10.94
N LYS A 213 16.52 6.36 11.34
CA LYS A 213 17.23 6.28 12.64
C LYS A 213 17.10 7.61 13.38
N PHE A 214 16.23 7.65 14.39
CA PHE A 214 15.94 8.83 15.21
C PHE A 214 16.93 9.04 16.35
N TRP A 215 17.42 7.94 16.94
CA TRP A 215 18.32 7.99 18.10
C TRP A 215 19.76 8.26 17.65
N LYS A 216 20.14 9.55 17.66
CA LYS A 216 21.50 10.00 17.39
C LYS A 216 22.08 10.63 18.65
N TRP A 217 23.19 10.08 19.12
CA TRP A 217 23.95 10.57 20.27
C TRP A 217 25.22 11.28 19.79
N PRO A 218 25.69 12.36 20.45
CA PRO A 218 25.18 12.96 21.69
C PRO A 218 24.08 14.02 21.52
N LEU A 219 23.91 14.58 20.32
CA LEU A 219 22.96 15.66 20.08
C LEU A 219 21.77 15.20 19.22
N PRO A 220 20.54 15.60 19.57
CA PRO A 220 19.38 15.38 18.71
C PRO A 220 19.60 16.03 17.34
N SER A 221 19.25 15.30 16.28
CA SER A 221 19.32 15.79 14.91
C SER A 221 18.25 15.11 14.07
N LEU A 222 18.02 15.62 12.85
CA LEU A 222 17.11 14.97 11.91
C LEU A 222 17.49 13.50 11.74
N ALA A 223 16.47 12.64 11.67
CA ALA A 223 16.69 11.21 11.48
C ALA A 223 17.48 10.95 10.20
N SER A 224 18.30 9.90 10.19
CA SER A 224 18.88 9.43 8.92
C SER A 224 17.76 8.92 8.02
N ASN A 225 17.90 9.12 6.71
CA ASN A 225 16.92 8.73 5.70
C ASN A 225 15.51 9.34 5.93
N TYR A 226 15.42 10.55 6.49
CA TYR A 226 14.13 11.17 6.74
C TYR A 226 13.44 11.66 5.45
N VAL A 227 14.23 12.18 4.50
CA VAL A 227 13.79 12.49 3.15
C VAL A 227 14.39 11.46 2.19
N GLN A 228 13.54 10.83 1.40
CA GLN A 228 13.91 9.77 0.47
C GLN A 228 13.21 10.02 -0.86
N VAL A 229 13.99 10.26 -1.91
CA VAL A 229 13.52 10.24 -3.30
C VAL A 229 13.98 8.94 -3.91
N PHE A 230 13.08 8.18 -4.51
CA PHE A 230 13.43 6.89 -5.10
C PHE A 230 12.56 6.55 -6.31
N ASN A 231 13.13 5.66 -7.11
CA ASN A 231 12.55 5.03 -8.30
C ASN A 231 12.84 3.51 -8.20
N GLU A 232 13.05 2.83 -9.31
CA GLU A 232 13.35 1.40 -9.39
C GLU A 232 14.84 1.05 -9.54
N ASP A 233 15.76 2.01 -9.32
CA ASP A 233 17.21 1.80 -9.43
C ASP A 233 17.75 0.75 -8.43
N ASP A 234 17.04 0.50 -7.33
CA ASP A 234 17.38 -0.57 -6.38
C ASP A 234 17.24 -1.98 -6.99
N PHE A 235 16.45 -2.13 -8.06
CA PHE A 235 16.20 -3.42 -8.68
C PHE A 235 17.44 -3.96 -9.40
N ASP A 236 18.23 -3.08 -10.00
CA ASP A 236 19.48 -3.43 -10.70
C ASP A 236 20.64 -3.71 -9.74
N GLN A 237 20.41 -3.54 -8.43
CA GLN A 237 21.38 -3.81 -7.37
C GLN A 237 21.10 -5.16 -6.69
N PRO A 238 22.12 -5.77 -6.05
CA PRO A 238 21.93 -6.92 -5.20
C PRO A 238 20.83 -6.67 -4.16
N LEU A 239 20.06 -7.72 -3.84
CA LEU A 239 19.03 -7.63 -2.82
C LEU A 239 19.67 -7.16 -1.49
N LYS A 240 19.09 -6.10 -0.92
CA LYS A 240 19.55 -5.50 0.34
C LYS A 240 19.54 -6.54 1.48
N ALA A 241 20.40 -6.33 2.48
CA ALA A 241 20.33 -7.10 3.71
C ALA A 241 19.00 -6.84 4.45
N HIS A 242 18.63 -7.72 5.37
CA HIS A 242 17.36 -7.60 6.13
C HIS A 242 17.22 -6.24 6.81
N ASP A 243 18.26 -5.83 7.54
CA ASP A 243 18.28 -4.60 8.34
C ASP A 243 18.28 -3.31 7.50
N ASP A 244 18.49 -3.42 6.19
CA ASP A 244 18.42 -2.30 5.24
C ASP A 244 17.01 -2.11 4.65
N PHE A 245 16.06 -2.99 4.99
CA PHE A 245 14.63 -2.76 4.79
C PHE A 245 14.00 -2.22 6.06
N PHE A 246 13.04 -1.30 5.93
CA PHE A 246 12.37 -0.75 7.12
C PHE A 246 11.52 -1.79 7.86
N GLY A 247 11.08 -2.83 7.17
CA GLY A 247 10.25 -3.90 7.72
C GLY A 247 10.17 -5.11 6.80
N ASN A 248 9.64 -6.20 7.35
CA ASN A 248 9.54 -7.50 6.70
C ASN A 248 8.70 -7.45 5.42
N TYR A 249 7.65 -6.62 5.39
CA TYR A 249 6.80 -6.45 4.21
C TYR A 249 7.58 -5.96 2.98
N ALA A 250 8.41 -4.92 3.14
CA ALA A 250 9.21 -4.36 2.05
C ALA A 250 10.19 -5.39 1.50
N ARG A 251 10.86 -6.13 2.39
CA ARG A 251 11.76 -7.22 2.00
C ARG A 251 11.03 -8.31 1.22
N ALA A 252 9.91 -8.80 1.74
CA ALA A 252 9.16 -9.88 1.10
C ALA A 252 8.63 -9.46 -0.29
N LYS A 253 8.23 -8.19 -0.46
CA LYS A 253 7.87 -7.64 -1.78
C LYS A 253 9.07 -7.55 -2.73
N ALA A 254 10.24 -7.17 -2.23
CA ALA A 254 11.48 -7.09 -3.01
C ALA A 254 11.94 -8.47 -3.52
N GLU A 255 11.76 -9.52 -2.72
CA GLU A 255 12.02 -10.92 -3.10
C GLU A 255 11.00 -11.41 -4.13
N ALA A 256 9.71 -11.20 -3.88
CA ALA A 256 8.62 -11.59 -4.78
C ALA A 256 8.74 -10.93 -6.17
N GLU A 257 9.08 -9.65 -6.20
CA GLU A 257 9.32 -8.90 -7.43
C GLU A 257 10.47 -9.49 -8.25
N ARG A 258 11.60 -9.83 -7.61
CA ARG A 258 12.73 -10.47 -8.29
C ARG A 258 12.35 -11.84 -8.85
N LEU A 259 11.53 -12.63 -8.14
CA LEU A 259 11.01 -13.91 -8.66
C LEU A 259 10.19 -13.71 -9.94
N VAL A 260 9.27 -12.74 -9.94
CA VAL A 260 8.40 -12.45 -11.10
C VAL A 260 9.23 -11.96 -12.28
N CYS A 261 10.10 -10.98 -12.07
CA CYS A 261 10.94 -10.40 -13.12
C CYS A 261 11.93 -11.42 -13.69
N ALA A 262 12.53 -12.27 -12.86
CA ALA A 262 13.46 -13.32 -13.32
C ALA A 262 12.77 -14.44 -14.11
N ALA A 263 11.45 -14.60 -13.98
CA ALA A 263 10.70 -15.57 -14.76
C ALA A 263 10.35 -15.09 -16.19
N ASN A 264 10.70 -13.85 -16.55
CA ASN A 264 10.49 -13.33 -17.90
C ASN A 264 11.30 -14.13 -18.93
N GLN A 265 10.61 -14.70 -19.92
CA GLN A 265 11.22 -15.47 -20.99
C GLN A 265 10.36 -15.44 -22.26
N GLU A 266 10.87 -16.00 -23.35
CA GLU A 266 10.06 -16.21 -24.55
C GLU A 266 8.82 -17.07 -24.22
N GLY A 267 7.67 -16.65 -24.75
CA GLY A 267 6.38 -17.27 -24.46
C GLY A 267 5.79 -16.98 -23.07
N PHE A 268 6.52 -16.30 -22.17
CA PHE A 268 6.02 -15.93 -20.84
C PHE A 268 6.60 -14.59 -20.39
N ARG A 269 5.90 -13.51 -20.73
CA ARG A 269 6.33 -12.13 -20.49
C ARG A 269 5.84 -11.66 -19.14
N THR A 270 6.74 -11.15 -18.31
CA THR A 270 6.38 -10.71 -16.96
C THR A 270 6.58 -9.22 -16.77
N GLY A 271 5.93 -8.65 -15.76
CA GLY A 271 6.10 -7.25 -15.37
C GLY A 271 5.64 -7.03 -13.93
N VAL A 272 6.12 -5.97 -13.30
CA VAL A 272 5.72 -5.63 -11.93
C VAL A 272 5.35 -4.15 -11.84
N VAL A 273 4.18 -3.86 -11.27
CA VAL A 273 3.79 -2.49 -10.94
C VAL A 273 4.15 -2.23 -9.49
N ARG A 274 4.87 -1.13 -9.20
CA ARG A 274 5.17 -0.62 -7.86
C ARG A 274 4.28 0.62 -7.60
N PRO A 275 3.10 0.47 -7.01
CA PRO A 275 2.31 1.63 -6.58
C PRO A 275 3.11 2.49 -5.60
N GLY A 276 2.92 3.81 -5.69
CA GLY A 276 3.32 4.78 -4.68
C GLY A 276 2.71 4.50 -3.30
N ASN A 277 2.88 5.44 -2.38
CA ASN A 277 2.43 5.26 -1.00
C ASN A 277 0.90 5.44 -0.91
N GLY A 278 0.31 4.99 0.22
CA GLY A 278 -1.14 5.04 0.47
C GLY A 278 -2.04 4.70 -0.74
N ILE A 279 -2.28 3.42 -1.02
CA ILE A 279 -3.27 3.05 -2.07
C ILE A 279 -4.67 3.27 -1.51
N PHE A 280 -5.47 4.12 -2.15
CA PHE A 280 -6.84 4.46 -1.73
C PHE A 280 -7.85 4.23 -2.86
N GLY A 281 -9.15 4.43 -2.59
CA GLY A 281 -10.20 4.46 -3.62
C GLY A 281 -11.37 3.50 -3.38
N ASP A 282 -11.41 2.78 -2.25
CA ASP A 282 -12.57 1.99 -1.86
C ASP A 282 -12.77 2.09 -0.34
N VAL A 283 -13.89 2.70 0.06
CA VAL A 283 -14.22 2.99 1.47
C VAL A 283 -14.24 1.72 2.34
N GLU A 284 -14.47 0.55 1.76
CA GLU A 284 -14.53 -0.71 2.49
C GLU A 284 -13.21 -1.45 2.57
N ASN A 285 -12.39 -1.38 1.52
CA ASN A 285 -11.26 -2.28 1.31
C ASN A 285 -9.89 -1.58 1.31
N ASP A 286 -9.82 -0.25 1.28
CA ASP A 286 -8.56 0.42 1.58
C ASP A 286 -8.22 0.40 3.08
N VAL A 287 -6.93 0.58 3.35
CA VAL A 287 -6.34 0.51 4.70
C VAL A 287 -5.96 1.88 5.25
N THR A 288 -6.38 2.97 4.59
CA THR A 288 -5.97 4.34 4.92
C THR A 288 -7.20 5.23 5.14
N PHE A 289 -7.90 5.54 4.06
CA PHE A 289 -9.02 6.49 4.00
C PHE A 289 -10.28 5.93 4.66
N GLY A 290 -10.67 4.70 4.33
CA GLY A 290 -11.85 4.02 4.85
C GLY A 290 -11.85 3.84 6.38
N PRO A 291 -10.77 3.30 6.99
CA PRO A 291 -10.67 3.17 8.44
C PRO A 291 -10.83 4.50 9.19
N THR A 292 -10.23 5.58 8.66
CA THR A 292 -10.32 6.92 9.23
C THR A 292 -11.77 7.39 9.34
N LEU A 293 -12.53 7.26 8.25
CA LEU A 293 -13.95 7.64 8.21
C LEU A 293 -14.81 6.79 9.16
N LYS A 294 -14.54 5.48 9.21
CA LYS A 294 -15.29 4.54 10.07
C LYS A 294 -15.05 4.78 11.55
N ALA A 295 -13.85 5.20 11.94
CA ALA A 295 -13.50 5.46 13.33
C ALA A 295 -14.03 6.81 13.84
N GLY A 296 -14.21 7.81 12.96
CA GLY A 296 -14.61 9.16 13.36
C GLY A 296 -13.51 9.96 14.09
N GLY A 297 -12.26 9.46 14.05
CA GLY A 297 -11.14 10.09 14.72
C GLY A 297 -9.80 9.69 14.09
N ILE A 298 -8.90 10.66 14.00
CA ILE A 298 -7.54 10.59 13.48
C ILE A 298 -6.56 10.82 14.62
N VAL A 299 -5.66 9.87 14.86
CA VAL A 299 -4.50 10.07 15.73
C VAL A 299 -3.25 10.00 14.87
N SER A 300 -2.49 11.09 14.81
CA SER A 300 -1.28 11.18 13.97
C SER A 300 -0.17 11.98 14.66
N TRP A 301 1.08 11.57 14.48
CA TRP A 301 2.25 12.34 14.92
C TRP A 301 3.09 12.85 13.74
N THR A 302 2.62 12.66 12.51
CA THR A 302 3.31 13.09 11.28
C THR A 302 2.42 13.83 10.29
N PRO A 303 1.56 14.80 10.72
CA PRO A 303 0.70 15.53 9.78
C PRO A 303 1.50 16.33 8.73
N HIS A 304 2.72 16.73 9.06
CA HIS A 304 3.62 17.52 8.23
C HIS A 304 4.45 16.70 7.23
N VAL A 305 4.35 15.37 7.25
CA VAL A 305 5.09 14.48 6.35
C VAL A 305 4.40 14.43 5.00
N SER A 306 5.18 14.54 3.90
CA SER A 306 4.68 14.48 2.53
C SER A 306 5.08 13.22 1.78
N GLN A 307 4.14 12.70 0.99
CA GLN A 307 4.28 11.47 0.20
C GLN A 307 3.45 11.53 -1.09
N ASN A 308 3.91 10.80 -2.10
CA ASN A 308 3.12 10.49 -3.29
C ASN A 308 2.07 9.43 -2.98
N TRP A 309 0.79 9.76 -3.14
CA TRP A 309 -0.32 8.83 -2.98
C TRP A 309 -0.78 8.27 -4.32
N ILE A 310 -1.52 7.16 -4.31
CA ILE A 310 -2.06 6.60 -5.56
C ILE A 310 -3.46 6.00 -5.42
N SER A 311 -4.34 6.35 -6.35
CA SER A 311 -5.63 5.70 -6.50
C SER A 311 -5.47 4.27 -7.03
N SER A 312 -6.17 3.33 -6.42
CA SER A 312 -6.30 1.94 -6.89
C SER A 312 -6.77 1.82 -8.34
N ARG A 313 -7.57 2.78 -8.83
CA ARG A 313 -7.94 2.89 -10.25
C ARG A 313 -6.72 3.14 -11.14
N ASN A 314 -5.85 4.07 -10.75
CA ASN A 314 -4.60 4.35 -11.45
C ASN A 314 -3.64 3.15 -11.41
N VAL A 315 -3.59 2.41 -10.31
CA VAL A 315 -2.83 1.15 -10.22
C VAL A 315 -3.37 0.12 -11.22
N SER A 316 -4.70 -0.05 -11.29
CA SER A 316 -5.31 -0.96 -12.26
C SER A 316 -5.02 -0.55 -13.70
N ILE A 317 -5.10 0.75 -14.02
CA ILE A 317 -4.76 1.25 -15.36
C ILE A 317 -3.32 0.95 -15.72
N ALA A 318 -2.38 1.13 -14.79
CA ALA A 318 -0.99 0.74 -15.00
C ALA A 318 -0.85 -0.76 -15.32
N HIS A 319 -1.58 -1.64 -14.64
CA HIS A 319 -1.57 -3.08 -14.95
C HIS A 319 -2.08 -3.37 -16.37
N LEU A 320 -3.19 -2.74 -16.78
CA LEU A 320 -3.75 -2.92 -18.12
C LEU A 320 -2.85 -2.34 -19.23
N GLN A 321 -2.20 -1.19 -18.97
CA GLN A 321 -1.22 -0.60 -19.89
C GLN A 321 0.02 -1.48 -20.01
N PHE A 322 0.47 -2.08 -18.90
CA PHE A 322 1.58 -3.02 -18.92
C PHE A 322 1.22 -4.29 -19.71
N GLU A 323 0.00 -4.81 -19.56
CA GLU A 323 -0.48 -5.91 -20.43
C GLU A 323 -0.44 -5.53 -21.91
N ALA A 324 -0.96 -4.35 -22.25
CA ALA A 324 -0.95 -3.87 -23.63
C ALA A 324 0.47 -3.75 -24.18
N ALA A 325 1.43 -3.29 -23.36
CA ALA A 325 2.84 -3.23 -23.72
C ALA A 325 3.45 -4.63 -23.92
N LEU A 326 3.10 -5.61 -23.09
CA LEU A 326 3.63 -6.97 -23.15
C LEU A 326 2.96 -7.86 -24.22
N ASN A 327 1.86 -7.43 -24.83
CA ASN A 327 1.06 -8.26 -25.74
C ASN A 327 1.86 -8.82 -26.94
N PRO A 328 2.07 -10.16 -27.02
CA PRO A 328 2.80 -10.80 -28.12
C PRO A 328 2.17 -10.59 -29.50
N SER A 329 0.85 -10.48 -29.58
CA SER A 329 0.15 -10.27 -30.85
C SER A 329 0.40 -8.89 -31.46
N VAL A 330 0.77 -7.91 -30.63
CA VAL A 330 1.11 -6.54 -31.07
C VAL A 330 2.63 -6.39 -31.21
N ARG A 331 3.39 -7.03 -30.32
CA ARG A 331 4.84 -6.92 -30.27
C ARG A 331 5.45 -8.32 -30.27
N PRO A 332 5.90 -8.84 -31.43
CA PRO A 332 6.51 -10.16 -31.51
C PRO A 332 7.77 -10.30 -30.66
N ILE A 333 8.55 -9.22 -30.54
CA ILE A 333 9.74 -9.13 -29.70
C ILE A 333 9.33 -8.56 -28.33
N PRO A 334 9.77 -9.15 -27.19
CA PRO A 334 9.53 -8.57 -25.87
C PRO A 334 10.06 -7.13 -25.78
N PRO A 335 9.27 -6.16 -25.30
CA PRO A 335 9.71 -4.78 -25.15
C PRO A 335 10.75 -4.65 -24.01
N PRO A 336 11.51 -3.54 -23.95
CA PRO A 336 12.50 -3.32 -22.87
C PRO A 336 11.91 -3.28 -21.46
N CYS A 337 10.61 -3.00 -21.31
CA CYS A 337 9.91 -3.05 -20.02
C CYS A 337 9.57 -4.48 -19.56
N ALA A 338 9.71 -5.50 -20.41
CA ALA A 338 9.47 -6.89 -20.02
C ALA A 338 10.48 -7.36 -18.98
N GLY A 339 10.00 -8.05 -17.94
CA GLY A 339 10.81 -8.49 -16.80
C GLY A 339 11.28 -7.35 -15.90
N ARG A 340 10.63 -6.18 -15.94
CA ARG A 340 11.02 -5.01 -15.14
C ARG A 340 9.92 -4.56 -14.18
N PRO A 341 10.29 -4.03 -13.00
CA PRO A 341 9.38 -3.25 -12.17
C PRO A 341 9.24 -1.82 -12.71
N LEU A 342 8.04 -1.26 -12.59
CA LEU A 342 7.72 0.13 -12.92
C LEU A 342 6.89 0.77 -11.81
N LEU A 343 7.40 1.87 -11.27
CA LEU A 343 6.79 2.68 -10.23
C LEU A 343 5.75 3.62 -10.83
N VAL A 344 4.61 3.76 -10.15
CA VAL A 344 3.49 4.60 -10.57
C VAL A 344 2.93 5.39 -9.39
N THR A 345 2.58 6.66 -9.62
CA THR A 345 1.91 7.54 -8.65
C THR A 345 0.76 8.30 -9.31
N ASP A 346 -0.17 8.82 -8.51
CA ASP A 346 -1.12 9.83 -9.02
C ASP A 346 -0.37 11.04 -9.59
N PRO A 347 -0.96 11.72 -10.58
CA PRO A 347 -0.45 12.99 -11.08
C PRO A 347 -0.59 14.08 -10.01
N GLY A 348 0.38 14.99 -10.00
CA GLY A 348 0.43 16.11 -9.06
C GLY A 348 1.58 15.98 -8.06
N PRO A 349 1.81 17.03 -7.27
CA PRO A 349 2.86 17.03 -6.26
C PRO A 349 2.53 16.08 -5.09
N PRO A 350 3.53 15.62 -4.33
CA PRO A 350 3.32 14.86 -3.10
C PRO A 350 2.43 15.64 -2.12
N ILE A 351 1.44 14.98 -1.53
CA ILE A 351 0.55 15.59 -0.52
C ILE A 351 1.14 15.41 0.87
N THR A 352 0.72 16.22 1.84
CA THR A 352 0.98 15.95 3.25
C THR A 352 -0.13 15.12 3.86
N PHE A 353 0.15 14.40 4.95
CA PHE A 353 -0.90 13.76 5.74
C PHE A 353 -1.94 14.78 6.24
N ARG A 354 -1.53 16.03 6.53
CA ARG A 354 -2.45 17.11 6.87
C ARG A 354 -3.46 17.42 5.76
N ASP A 355 -3.04 17.41 4.50
CA ASP A 355 -3.99 17.62 3.37
C ASP A 355 -5.06 16.54 3.35
N PHE A 356 -4.67 15.28 3.58
CA PHE A 356 -5.62 14.17 3.73
C PHE A 356 -6.57 14.41 4.93
N TYR A 357 -6.04 14.71 6.11
CA TYR A 357 -6.86 14.92 7.31
C TYR A 357 -7.83 16.10 7.13
N THR A 358 -7.35 17.22 6.59
CA THR A 358 -8.19 18.39 6.31
C THR A 358 -9.26 18.06 5.26
N THR A 359 -8.93 17.31 4.20
CA THR A 359 -9.93 16.87 3.21
C THR A 359 -11.05 16.06 3.86
N VAL A 360 -10.70 15.10 4.71
CA VAL A 360 -11.67 14.27 5.43
C VAL A 360 -12.51 15.11 6.39
N SER A 361 -11.88 15.95 7.22
CA SER A 361 -12.56 16.81 8.19
C SER A 361 -13.46 17.86 7.54
N THR A 362 -13.07 18.42 6.39
CA THR A 362 -13.85 19.43 5.65
C THR A 362 -15.04 18.83 4.90
N LEU A 363 -14.89 17.64 4.30
CA LEU A 363 -15.90 17.09 3.38
C LEU A 363 -16.82 16.05 4.03
N SER A 364 -16.46 15.49 5.19
CA SER A 364 -17.25 14.44 5.82
C SER A 364 -18.54 14.97 6.41
N VAL A 365 -19.66 14.29 6.14
CA VAL A 365 -20.95 14.57 6.79
C VAL A 365 -21.00 14.08 8.24
N THR A 366 -20.02 13.26 8.64
CA THR A 366 -19.88 12.77 10.02
C THR A 366 -18.73 13.51 10.71
N PRO A 367 -18.87 13.94 11.96
CA PRO A 367 -17.78 14.63 12.68
C PRO A 367 -16.51 13.79 12.74
N ILE A 368 -15.37 14.43 12.47
CA ILE A 368 -14.03 13.84 12.57
C ILE A 368 -13.23 14.62 13.59
N THR A 369 -12.59 13.90 14.52
CA THR A 369 -11.69 14.50 15.52
C THR A 369 -10.23 14.25 15.14
N GLU A 370 -9.38 15.26 15.27
CA GLU A 370 -7.95 15.13 14.98
C GLU A 370 -7.14 15.31 16.27
N THR A 371 -6.24 14.37 16.56
CA THR A 371 -5.37 14.39 17.73
C THR A 371 -3.91 14.19 17.35
N TYR A 372 -3.04 15.08 17.84
CA TYR A 372 -1.62 15.11 17.48
C TYR A 372 -0.70 14.88 18.70
N PRO A 373 -0.50 13.63 19.16
CA PRO A 373 0.39 13.34 20.27
C PRO A 373 1.86 13.65 19.91
N PRO A 374 2.71 13.98 20.91
CA PRO A 374 4.14 14.20 20.66
C PRO A 374 4.81 12.98 19.99
N PRO A 375 5.47 13.16 18.84
CA PRO A 375 6.06 12.04 18.09
C PRO A 375 7.04 11.17 18.89
N VAL A 376 7.82 11.77 19.79
CA VAL A 376 8.78 11.01 20.60
C VAL A 376 8.09 10.06 21.58
N LEU A 377 6.92 10.44 22.11
CA LEU A 377 6.16 9.57 23.01
C LEU A 377 5.60 8.37 22.26
N MET A 378 5.08 8.62 21.05
CA MET A 378 4.62 7.56 20.16
C MET A 378 5.76 6.62 19.76
N LEU A 379 6.97 7.15 19.54
CA LEU A 379 8.14 6.35 19.21
C LEU A 379 8.58 5.47 20.39
N ILE A 380 8.62 6.02 21.60
CA ILE A 380 8.95 5.25 22.81
C ILE A 380 7.91 4.14 23.03
N LEU A 381 6.63 4.45 22.88
CA LEU A 381 5.56 3.46 22.96
C LEU A 381 5.70 2.38 21.89
N ALA A 382 6.08 2.74 20.68
CA ALA A 382 6.33 1.79 19.60
C ALA A 382 7.46 0.81 19.91
N TYR A 383 8.58 1.29 20.49
CA TYR A 383 9.65 0.40 20.97
C TYR A 383 9.18 -0.52 22.11
N ALA A 384 8.35 -0.02 23.03
CA ALA A 384 7.80 -0.83 24.10
C ALA A 384 6.87 -1.94 23.57
N ILE A 385 6.03 -1.62 22.58
CA ILE A 385 5.13 -2.57 21.92
C ILE A 385 5.92 -3.64 21.15
N GLU A 386 6.92 -3.24 20.35
CA GLU A 386 7.81 -4.18 19.66
C GLU A 386 8.54 -5.09 20.66
N GLY A 387 9.05 -4.51 21.76
CA GLY A 387 9.68 -5.27 22.85
C GLY A 387 8.73 -6.30 23.48
N TRP A 388 7.48 -5.89 23.74
CA TRP A 388 6.43 -6.79 24.26
C TRP A 388 6.09 -7.92 23.28
N ALA A 389 5.89 -7.60 21.99
CA ALA A 389 5.63 -8.59 20.96
C ALA A 389 6.77 -9.61 20.86
N ASN A 390 8.02 -9.12 20.79
CA ASN A 390 9.21 -9.97 20.75
C ASN A 390 9.35 -10.83 22.01
N LEU A 391 9.03 -10.31 23.20
CA LEU A 391 9.03 -11.10 24.43
C LEU A 391 8.07 -12.30 24.33
N ILE A 392 6.84 -12.07 23.85
CA ILE A 392 5.85 -13.15 23.71
C ILE A 392 6.27 -14.17 22.65
N ILE A 393 6.79 -13.71 21.53
CA ILE A 393 7.25 -14.58 20.44
C ILE A 393 8.42 -15.47 20.91
N ASN A 394 9.38 -14.90 21.63
CA ASN A 394 10.56 -15.63 22.10
C ASN A 394 10.27 -16.55 23.29
N PHE A 395 9.22 -16.27 24.08
CA PHE A 395 8.84 -17.08 25.24
C PHE A 395 7.37 -17.53 25.19
N PRO A 396 7.02 -18.52 24.34
CA PRO A 396 5.64 -19.02 24.21
C PRO A 396 5.03 -19.56 25.52
N ILE A 397 5.87 -19.89 26.51
CA ILE A 397 5.42 -20.26 27.85
C ILE A 397 4.63 -19.15 28.53
N LEU A 398 4.91 -17.88 28.23
CA LEU A 398 4.18 -16.73 28.79
C LEU A 398 2.72 -16.72 28.33
N THR A 399 2.46 -17.06 27.07
CA THR A 399 1.10 -17.25 26.56
C THR A 399 0.44 -18.47 27.19
N LYS A 400 1.16 -19.59 27.34
CA LYS A 400 0.59 -20.83 27.89
C LYS A 400 0.25 -20.73 29.38
N VAL A 401 1.11 -20.12 30.18
CA VAL A 401 0.99 -20.06 31.66
C VAL A 401 0.21 -18.84 32.12
N PHE A 402 0.48 -17.67 31.54
CA PHE A 402 -0.11 -16.40 31.98
C PHE A 402 -1.16 -15.84 31.03
N GLY A 403 -1.42 -16.50 29.89
CA GLY A 403 -2.40 -16.06 28.91
C GLY A 403 -2.02 -14.78 28.16
N TRP A 404 -0.73 -14.37 28.20
CA TRP A 404 -0.26 -13.16 27.53
C TRP A 404 -0.36 -13.27 26.01
N LYS A 405 -0.78 -12.19 25.36
CA LYS A 405 -1.04 -12.13 23.91
C LYS A 405 -0.26 -11.00 23.25
N GLU A 406 0.13 -11.25 22.01
CA GLU A 406 0.67 -10.22 21.13
C GLU A 406 -0.34 -9.06 20.99
N PRO A 407 0.15 -7.83 20.74
CA PRO A 407 -0.72 -6.70 20.49
C PRO A 407 -1.59 -6.97 19.24
N THR A 408 -2.78 -6.38 19.21
CA THR A 408 -3.74 -6.54 18.10
C THR A 408 -4.30 -5.19 17.67
N GLY A 409 -4.79 -5.10 16.43
CA GLY A 409 -5.36 -3.86 15.88
C GLY A 409 -4.32 -2.74 15.80
N ASP A 410 -4.71 -1.51 16.11
CA ASP A 410 -3.85 -0.33 16.00
C ASP A 410 -2.63 -0.38 16.92
N LEU A 411 -2.73 -1.07 18.07
CA LEU A 411 -1.58 -1.32 18.94
C LEU A 411 -0.54 -2.23 18.28
N ALA A 412 -0.95 -3.20 17.45
CA ALA A 412 0.01 -4.00 16.70
C ALA A 412 0.73 -3.17 15.65
N MET A 413 0.03 -2.22 15.03
CA MET A 413 0.57 -1.33 14.01
C MET A 413 1.61 -0.35 14.57
N LEU A 414 1.45 0.09 15.83
CA LEU A 414 2.37 1.02 16.48
C LEU A 414 3.68 0.33 16.89
N GLN A 415 4.53 0.06 15.91
CA GLN A 415 5.89 -0.45 16.07
C GLN A 415 6.90 0.45 15.33
N PRO A 416 8.21 0.40 15.63
CA PRO A 416 9.16 1.39 15.11
C PRO A 416 9.28 1.40 13.58
N ALA A 417 8.95 0.30 12.90
CA ALA A 417 8.94 0.22 11.44
C ALA A 417 7.96 1.24 10.81
N VAL A 418 6.79 1.46 11.43
CA VAL A 418 5.77 2.41 10.96
C VAL A 418 6.32 3.84 10.90
N PHE A 419 7.24 4.23 11.78
CA PHE A 419 7.87 5.56 11.71
C PHE A 419 8.69 5.77 10.45
N THR A 420 9.23 4.71 9.85
CA THR A 420 9.89 4.80 8.55
C THR A 420 8.89 4.90 7.42
N VAL A 421 7.73 4.23 7.53
CA VAL A 421 6.62 4.43 6.60
C VAL A 421 6.14 5.88 6.65
N SER A 422 6.26 6.56 7.79
CA SER A 422 6.01 8.00 7.96
C SER A 422 7.23 8.89 7.62
N ALA A 423 8.15 8.45 6.77
CA ALA A 423 9.21 9.31 6.22
C ALA A 423 8.69 10.18 5.07
N TYR A 424 9.41 11.25 4.72
CA TYR A 424 9.16 12.01 3.50
C TYR A 424 9.61 11.18 2.30
N THR A 425 8.66 10.52 1.65
CA THR A 425 8.93 9.56 0.57
C THR A 425 8.35 10.06 -0.75
N ILE A 426 9.26 10.47 -1.64
CA ILE A 426 8.91 10.99 -2.96
C ILE A 426 9.23 9.92 -4.01
N CYS A 427 8.20 9.57 -4.77
CA CYS A 427 8.27 8.55 -5.80
C CYS A 427 8.49 9.21 -7.16
N ASP A 428 9.51 8.77 -7.91
CA ASP A 428 9.75 9.17 -9.29
C ASP A 428 9.22 8.09 -10.25
N ASP A 429 8.09 8.36 -10.92
CA ASP A 429 7.43 7.49 -11.89
C ASP A 429 7.83 7.78 -13.35
N SER A 430 8.87 8.58 -13.57
CA SER A 430 9.28 9.02 -14.91
C SER A 430 9.55 7.87 -15.88
N ARG A 431 10.06 6.72 -15.39
CA ARG A 431 10.28 5.52 -16.21
C ARG A 431 8.98 4.90 -16.70
N ALA A 432 7.96 4.77 -15.85
CA ALA A 432 6.67 4.20 -16.25
C ALA A 432 5.97 5.06 -17.32
N ARG A 433 6.16 6.39 -17.26
CA ARG A 433 5.58 7.37 -18.20
C ARG A 433 6.20 7.33 -19.59
N LYS A 434 7.42 6.81 -19.75
CA LYS A 434 8.08 6.70 -21.06
C LYS A 434 7.28 5.81 -22.00
N SER A 435 7.54 5.96 -23.30
CA SER A 435 6.99 5.06 -24.32
C SER A 435 7.45 3.61 -24.08
N VAL A 436 6.75 2.65 -24.69
CA VAL A 436 7.13 1.23 -24.60
C VAL A 436 8.51 0.99 -25.20
N GLU A 437 8.83 1.70 -26.28
CA GLU A 437 10.10 1.66 -27.00
C GLU A 437 11.27 2.15 -26.13
N GLU A 438 11.02 3.09 -25.22
CA GLU A 438 12.00 3.63 -24.26
C GLU A 438 12.02 2.87 -22.92
N GLY A 439 11.28 1.76 -22.81
CA GLY A 439 11.23 0.89 -21.64
C GLY A 439 10.20 1.28 -20.58
N GLY A 440 9.27 2.20 -20.88
CA GLY A 440 8.09 2.46 -20.07
C GLY A 440 6.85 1.67 -20.52
N ILE A 441 5.69 2.13 -20.08
CA ILE A 441 4.36 1.59 -20.49
C ILE A 441 3.41 2.68 -20.98
N GLY A 442 3.91 3.91 -21.16
CA GLY A 442 3.09 5.08 -21.46
C GLY A 442 2.16 5.46 -20.31
N TYR A 443 2.57 5.21 -19.07
CA TYR A 443 1.72 5.42 -17.91
C TYR A 443 1.21 6.85 -17.82
N THR A 444 -0.09 7.00 -17.64
CA THR A 444 -0.76 8.28 -17.41
C THR A 444 -1.79 8.08 -16.31
N GLY A 445 -1.54 8.70 -15.15
CA GLY A 445 -2.52 8.72 -14.07
C GLY A 445 -3.76 9.54 -14.48
N VAL A 446 -4.94 8.94 -14.30
CA VAL A 446 -6.23 9.46 -14.77
C VAL A 446 -6.92 10.31 -13.72
N THR A 447 -6.72 9.96 -12.45
CA THR A 447 -7.24 10.72 -11.30
C THR A 447 -6.09 11.26 -10.48
N ASP A 448 -6.10 12.56 -10.17
CA ASP A 448 -5.21 13.12 -9.15
C ASP A 448 -5.70 12.76 -7.74
N THR A 449 -4.80 12.89 -6.75
CA THR A 449 -5.10 12.44 -5.38
C THR A 449 -6.30 13.15 -4.75
N LEU A 450 -6.43 14.47 -4.93
CA LEU A 450 -7.56 15.22 -4.38
C LEU A 450 -8.88 14.76 -5.01
N THR A 451 -8.90 14.63 -6.33
CA THR A 451 -10.09 14.20 -7.07
C THR A 451 -10.51 12.81 -6.62
N GLY A 452 -9.57 11.87 -6.47
CA GLY A 452 -9.85 10.55 -5.94
C GLY A 452 -10.34 10.54 -4.48
N PHE A 453 -9.78 11.38 -3.61
CA PHE A 453 -10.30 11.57 -2.24
C PHE A 453 -11.73 12.10 -2.25
N CYS A 454 -12.03 13.10 -3.09
CA CYS A 454 -13.37 13.65 -3.22
C CYS A 454 -14.39 12.62 -3.74
N GLU A 455 -14.02 11.76 -4.70
CA GLU A 455 -14.87 10.66 -5.15
C GLU A 455 -15.20 9.70 -4.01
N GLN A 456 -14.17 9.35 -3.22
CA GLN A 456 -14.32 8.46 -2.08
C GLN A 456 -15.20 9.08 -0.97
N MET A 457 -15.02 10.37 -0.71
CA MET A 457 -15.89 11.12 0.19
C MET A 457 -17.34 11.15 -0.29
N ALA A 458 -17.57 11.32 -1.59
CA ALA A 458 -18.93 11.32 -2.15
C ALA A 458 -19.62 9.97 -1.94
N VAL A 459 -18.89 8.86 -2.12
CA VAL A 459 -19.39 7.52 -1.83
C VAL A 459 -19.70 7.36 -0.34
N TRP A 460 -18.80 7.77 0.56
CA TRP A 460 -19.02 7.70 2.01
C TRP A 460 -20.24 8.50 2.44
N ASN A 461 -20.31 9.78 2.07
CA ASN A 461 -21.39 10.68 2.44
C ASN A 461 -22.74 10.16 1.96
N ALA A 462 -22.83 9.69 0.71
CA ALA A 462 -24.05 9.10 0.17
C ALA A 462 -24.47 7.82 0.94
N ARG A 463 -23.52 7.01 1.42
CA ARG A 463 -23.83 5.84 2.26
C ARG A 463 -24.32 6.24 3.64
N VAL A 464 -23.75 7.27 4.24
CA VAL A 464 -24.24 7.81 5.53
C VAL A 464 -25.66 8.35 5.39
N GLU A 465 -25.94 9.11 4.32
CA GLU A 465 -27.27 9.64 4.01
C GLU A 465 -28.32 8.53 3.82
N ARG A 466 -27.94 7.41 3.18
CA ARG A 466 -28.80 6.22 3.07
C ARG A 466 -28.89 5.39 4.36
N GLY A 467 -28.15 5.75 5.40
CA GLY A 467 -28.07 5.01 6.65
C GLY A 467 -27.30 3.67 6.54
N GLU A 468 -26.49 3.48 5.50
CA GLU A 468 -25.66 2.30 5.27
C GLU A 468 -24.29 2.39 5.96
N ALA A 469 -23.89 3.58 6.42
CA ALA A 469 -22.63 3.86 7.09
C ALA A 469 -22.80 4.90 8.21
N GLY A 470 -21.77 5.02 9.06
CA GLY A 470 -21.69 6.04 10.12
C GLY A 470 -20.80 5.56 11.27
N PRO A 471 -20.16 6.47 12.04
CA PRO A 471 -19.15 6.14 13.06
C PRO A 471 -19.67 5.28 14.23
N LEU A 472 -20.99 5.02 14.30
CA LEU A 472 -21.64 4.37 15.45
C LEU A 472 -22.59 3.21 15.08
N LYS A 473 -22.68 2.80 13.80
CA LYS A 473 -23.45 1.59 13.45
C LYS A 473 -22.58 0.34 13.64
N GLY A 474 -22.68 -0.30 14.81
CA GLY A 474 -22.30 -1.70 14.99
C GLY A 474 -21.32 -2.07 16.11
N LYS A 475 -20.88 -1.14 16.97
CA LYS A 475 -20.24 -1.37 18.29
C LYS A 475 -20.04 0.00 18.97
N GLY A 476 -20.07 0.05 20.30
CA GLY A 476 -19.87 1.30 21.07
C GLY A 476 -18.59 2.03 20.65
N ALA A 477 -18.59 3.37 20.80
CA ALA A 477 -17.52 4.31 20.42
C ALA A 477 -16.26 3.63 19.85
N ALA A 478 -16.16 3.58 18.52
CA ALA A 478 -14.98 3.01 17.86
C ALA A 478 -13.73 3.74 18.38
N ALA A 479 -12.71 2.98 18.76
CA ALA A 479 -11.43 3.56 19.13
C ALA A 479 -10.87 4.37 17.93
N PRO A 480 -10.27 5.54 18.17
CA PRO A 480 -9.67 6.32 17.10
C PRO A 480 -8.57 5.52 16.42
N VAL A 481 -8.45 5.66 15.09
CA VAL A 481 -7.45 4.94 14.29
C VAL A 481 -6.14 5.72 14.26
N VAL A 482 -5.04 5.00 14.46
CA VAL A 482 -3.69 5.50 14.22
C VAL A 482 -3.48 5.58 12.71
N ALA A 483 -3.43 6.81 12.18
CA ALA A 483 -3.42 7.09 10.75
C ALA A 483 -2.00 7.33 10.20
#